data_AF-A0A2G2D1U1-F1
#
_entry.id   AF-A0A2G2D1U1-F1
#
_cell.length_a   1.000
_cell.length_b   1.000
_cell.length_c   1.000
_cell.angle_alpha   90.00
_cell.angle_beta   90.00
_cell.angle_gamma   90.00
#
_symmetry.space_group_name_H-M   'P 1'
#
loop_
_entity.id
_entity.type
_entity.pdbx_description
1 polymer ?
#
loop_
_entity_poly.entity_id
_entity_poly.type
_entity_poly.pdbx_seq_one_letter_code
_entity_poly.pdbx_strand_id
1 'polypeptide(L)'
;MTLRPEYRTLLASYWARFGDISNYEVVFPKDTKGCCIATKHGSRPVGICINSKTSSGSILLLPDLDFEREEFYEETHGKYHFSDTANQFASAYIAEIVGLERKLRKNSEKTPAPDWANSDNYALSAEVRLREDLLLAEAALEKAQKDKEQAATLLADAGQIRDLLFETGKPLEAAILKALIVLGFDASNYEDESSEFDAVFESPEGRLLGEAEGRDNKPIAIGKLRQLSTNIHEDLGREDVFAPAKGILFGNAFRLTNPDERDDSFTDKCKTLAISMSIGLVTTLELFRVAQYLTSNEDNEFAKKCRETLITVSGEVVFPNTPDTANESLALTGVSEQAKG
;
A
#
# COMPACT_ATOMS: atom_id res chain seq x y z
N MET A 1 22.03 17.63 30.75
CA MET A 1 21.19 16.54 31.31
C MET A 1 21.89 15.95 32.53
N THR A 2 21.34 14.89 33.11
CA THR A 2 21.91 14.26 34.30
C THR A 2 22.00 12.75 34.10
N LEU A 3 23.20 12.19 34.28
CA LEU A 3 23.39 10.74 34.35
C LEU A 3 22.73 10.18 35.61
N ARG A 4 22.01 9.06 35.47
CA ARG A 4 21.52 8.32 36.63
C ARG A 4 22.69 7.71 37.40
N PRO A 5 22.66 7.68 38.75
CA PRO A 5 23.80 7.25 39.57
C PRO A 5 24.35 5.87 39.21
N GLU A 6 23.46 4.92 38.95
CA GLU A 6 23.74 3.53 38.56
C GLU A 6 24.51 3.39 37.24
N TYR A 7 24.40 4.35 36.32
CA TYR A 7 25.10 4.33 35.03
C TYR A 7 26.27 5.31 34.95
N ARG A 8 26.58 6.04 36.04
CA ARG A 8 27.63 7.06 36.04
C ARG A 8 28.99 6.46 35.70
N THR A 9 29.33 5.30 36.25
CA THR A 9 30.61 4.62 35.97
C THR A 9 30.72 4.13 34.52
N LEU A 10 29.59 3.68 33.95
CA LEU A 10 29.50 3.24 32.57
C LEU A 10 29.70 4.42 31.61
N LEU A 11 28.90 5.46 31.77
CA LEU A 11 28.75 6.55 30.80
C LEU A 11 29.61 7.79 31.06
N ALA A 12 30.29 7.92 32.19
CA ALA A 12 30.99 9.17 32.56
C ALA A 12 31.95 9.70 31.49
N SER A 13 32.78 8.83 30.88
CA SER A 13 33.77 9.25 29.88
C SER A 13 33.09 9.78 28.62
N TYR A 14 32.18 8.99 28.04
CA TYR A 14 31.36 9.39 26.91
C TYR A 14 30.59 10.69 27.19
N TRP A 15 29.91 10.76 28.34
CA TRP A 15 29.05 11.89 28.69
C TRP A 15 29.83 13.19 28.90
N ALA A 16 31.04 13.11 29.45
CA ALA A 16 31.91 14.28 29.61
C ALA A 16 32.39 14.85 28.27
N ARG A 17 32.46 14.03 27.22
CA ARG A 17 32.94 14.44 25.90
C ARG A 17 31.82 14.86 24.95
N PHE A 18 30.71 14.14 24.98
CA PHE A 18 29.64 14.29 23.99
C PHE A 18 28.33 14.79 24.58
N GLY A 19 28.21 14.88 25.91
CA GLY A 19 26.96 15.25 26.56
C GLY A 19 26.51 16.69 26.30
N ASP A 20 27.44 17.60 26.02
CA ASP A 20 27.14 19.01 25.74
C ASP A 20 26.73 19.26 24.28
N ILE A 21 27.10 18.35 23.37
CA ILE A 21 26.75 18.39 21.94
C ILE A 21 25.64 17.39 21.58
N SER A 22 25.02 16.79 22.59
CA SER A 22 23.94 15.81 22.45
C SER A 22 22.58 16.48 22.26
N ASN A 23 21.82 16.03 21.26
CA ASN A 23 20.46 16.48 20.95
C ASN A 23 19.42 15.44 21.35
N TYR A 24 18.22 15.92 21.70
CA TYR A 24 17.17 15.10 22.30
C TYR A 24 15.92 15.11 21.44
N GLU A 25 15.93 14.28 20.41
CA GLU A 25 14.78 14.11 19.52
C GLU A 25 13.68 13.25 20.14
N VAL A 26 14.01 12.48 21.20
CA VAL A 26 13.09 11.51 21.82
C VAL A 26 13.09 11.63 23.34
N VAL A 27 11.89 11.57 23.93
CA VAL A 27 11.66 11.49 25.38
C VAL A 27 10.81 10.26 25.69
N PHE A 28 11.24 9.44 26.63
CA PHE A 28 10.52 8.23 27.00
C PHE A 28 9.55 8.45 28.19
N PRO A 29 8.56 7.57 28.37
CA PRO A 29 7.68 7.58 29.55
C PRO A 29 8.48 7.56 30.87
N LYS A 30 7.97 8.22 31.91
CA LYS A 30 8.69 8.40 33.20
C LYS A 30 9.02 7.09 33.92
N ASP A 31 8.23 6.07 33.68
CA ASP A 31 8.30 4.72 34.26
C ASP A 31 9.16 3.75 33.44
N THR A 32 9.81 4.23 32.38
CA THR A 32 10.72 3.43 31.56
C THR A 32 11.88 2.88 32.39
N LYS A 33 11.98 1.55 32.45
CA LYS A 33 13.09 0.85 33.12
C LYS A 33 14.40 1.04 32.37
N GLY A 34 15.51 1.01 33.12
CA GLY A 34 16.85 1.14 32.54
C GLY A 34 17.21 2.55 32.08
N CYS A 35 16.49 3.58 32.54
CA CYS A 35 16.82 4.97 32.27
C CYS A 35 18.29 5.26 32.69
N CYS A 36 19.16 5.60 31.74
CA CYS A 36 20.55 5.92 32.02
C CYS A 36 20.83 7.43 32.01
N ILE A 37 20.05 8.20 31.26
CA ILE A 37 20.17 9.66 31.15
C ILE A 37 18.78 10.29 31.31
N ALA A 38 18.68 11.36 32.09
CA ALA A 38 17.44 12.10 32.31
C ALA A 38 17.63 13.62 32.09
N THR A 39 16.54 14.30 31.74
CA THR A 39 16.54 15.78 31.64
C THR A 39 16.83 16.43 33.00
N LYS A 40 17.54 17.56 32.99
CA LYS A 40 17.83 18.33 34.24
C LYS A 40 16.54 18.77 34.92
N HIS A 41 15.57 19.23 34.13
CA HIS A 41 14.25 19.66 34.60
C HIS A 41 13.20 18.61 34.25
N GLY A 42 12.40 18.21 35.24
CA GLY A 42 11.32 17.23 35.06
C GLY A 42 11.75 15.76 35.04
N SER A 43 13.06 15.48 35.11
CA SER A 43 13.66 14.14 35.21
C SER A 43 13.10 13.13 34.20
N ARG A 44 12.81 13.59 32.98
CA ARG A 44 12.27 12.74 31.92
C ARG A 44 13.38 11.86 31.34
N PRO A 45 13.16 10.55 31.17
CA PRO A 45 14.16 9.67 30.57
C PRO A 45 14.41 10.00 29.10
N VAL A 46 15.69 10.04 28.74
CA VAL A 46 16.17 10.42 27.40
C VAL A 46 17.33 9.55 26.92
N GLY A 47 17.77 8.60 27.75
CA GLY A 47 18.66 7.52 27.36
C GLY A 47 18.30 6.28 28.15
N ILE A 48 18.42 5.11 27.55
CA ILE A 48 18.02 3.83 28.13
C ILE A 48 19.13 2.80 27.92
N CYS A 49 19.43 2.01 28.94
CA CYS A 49 20.25 0.81 28.85
C CYS A 49 19.38 -0.42 29.15
N ILE A 50 19.19 -1.29 28.16
CA ILE A 50 18.44 -2.53 28.25
C ILE A 50 19.41 -3.68 28.19
N ASN A 51 19.42 -4.55 29.19
CA ASN A 51 20.19 -5.78 29.17
C ASN A 51 19.25 -6.94 28.85
N SER A 52 19.71 -7.86 28.00
CA SER A 52 19.00 -9.10 27.75
C SER A 52 18.99 -9.96 29.01
N LYS A 53 17.86 -10.62 29.29
CA LYS A 53 17.77 -11.63 30.36
C LYS A 53 18.24 -13.01 29.90
N THR A 54 18.33 -13.23 28.59
CA THR A 54 18.57 -14.54 27.96
C THR A 54 19.90 -14.59 27.21
N SER A 55 20.56 -13.45 26.99
CA SER A 55 21.87 -13.35 26.36
C SER A 55 22.76 -12.34 27.08
N SER A 56 24.06 -12.35 26.77
CA SER A 56 25.01 -11.33 27.26
C SER A 56 24.93 -10.02 26.47
N GLY A 57 23.88 -9.81 25.69
CA GLY A 57 23.68 -8.63 24.86
C GLY A 57 23.09 -7.46 25.65
N SER A 58 23.52 -6.25 25.30
CA SER A 58 23.00 -5.00 25.84
C SER A 58 22.64 -4.04 24.70
N ILE A 59 21.53 -3.34 24.86
CA ILE A 59 21.12 -2.23 24.00
C ILE A 59 21.30 -0.94 24.81
N LEU A 60 22.11 -0.02 24.30
CA LEU A 60 22.31 1.29 24.89
C LEU A 60 21.79 2.35 23.91
N LEU A 61 20.74 3.06 24.31
CA LEU A 61 20.15 4.17 23.58
C LEU A 61 20.67 5.48 24.20
N LEU A 62 21.42 6.23 23.41
CA LEU A 62 21.99 7.52 23.78
C LEU A 62 21.31 8.64 22.97
N PRO A 63 21.32 9.87 23.49
CA PRO A 63 20.92 11.06 22.75
C PRO A 63 21.67 11.18 21.42
N ASP A 64 21.03 11.84 20.46
CA ASP A 64 21.57 12.00 19.12
C ASP A 64 22.78 12.94 19.11
N LEU A 65 23.64 12.78 18.12
CA LEU A 65 24.79 13.65 17.89
C LEU A 65 24.75 14.18 16.46
N ASP A 66 25.06 15.47 16.31
CA ASP A 66 25.20 16.06 14.98
C ASP A 66 26.56 15.66 14.37
N PHE A 67 26.47 14.82 13.31
CA PHE A 67 27.59 14.35 12.52
C PHE A 67 27.81 15.17 11.23
N GLU A 68 26.98 16.17 10.94
CA GLU A 68 26.99 16.97 9.71
C GLU A 68 27.36 18.43 9.94
N ARG A 69 28.05 18.72 11.05
CA ARG A 69 28.46 20.09 11.41
C ARG A 69 29.36 20.69 10.33
N GLU A 70 29.12 21.96 10.01
CA GLU A 70 29.89 22.69 8.99
C GLU A 70 31.41 22.64 9.24
N GLU A 71 31.83 22.68 10.52
CA GLU A 71 33.24 22.58 10.94
C GLU A 71 33.92 21.24 10.61
N PHE A 72 33.15 20.23 10.19
CA PHE A 72 33.67 18.93 9.74
C PHE A 72 34.09 18.91 8.28
N TYR A 73 33.75 19.95 7.51
CA TYR A 73 34.03 20.02 6.09
C TYR A 73 34.95 21.18 5.77
N GLU A 74 35.99 20.91 4.98
CA GLU A 74 36.91 21.89 4.43
C GLU A 74 36.88 21.80 2.90
N GLU A 75 36.80 22.96 2.24
CA GLU A 75 36.87 23.02 0.78
C GLU A 75 38.30 23.32 0.34
N THR A 76 38.89 22.44 -0.47
CA THR A 76 40.21 22.62 -1.05
C THR A 76 40.15 22.33 -2.55
N HIS A 77 40.52 23.31 -3.39
CA HIS A 77 40.47 23.22 -4.86
C HIS A 77 39.09 22.81 -5.43
N GLY A 78 37.99 23.34 -4.87
CA GLY A 78 36.64 23.05 -5.35
C GLY A 78 36.11 21.65 -4.98
N LYS A 79 36.75 20.98 -4.01
CA LYS A 79 36.32 19.69 -3.47
C LYS A 79 36.19 19.78 -1.96
N TYR A 80 35.11 19.21 -1.43
CA TYR A 80 34.90 19.06 0.00
C TYR A 80 35.67 17.84 0.53
N HIS A 81 36.37 18.04 1.64
CA HIS A 81 37.10 17.02 2.37
C HIS A 81 36.75 17.10 3.86
N PHE A 82 36.92 16.00 4.59
CA PHE A 82 36.79 16.04 6.05
C PHE A 82 37.93 16.81 6.68
N SER A 83 37.60 17.73 7.59
CA SER A 83 38.56 18.52 8.35
C SER A 83 39.34 17.67 9.36
N ASP A 84 40.44 18.21 9.88
CA ASP A 84 41.14 17.61 11.01
C ASP A 84 40.24 17.50 12.25
N THR A 85 39.33 18.46 12.44
CA THR A 85 38.31 18.43 13.50
C THR A 85 37.37 17.24 13.34
N ALA A 86 36.92 16.93 12.12
CA ALA A 86 36.09 15.76 11.84
C ALA A 86 36.83 14.45 12.18
N ASN A 87 38.09 14.34 11.76
CA ASN A 87 38.91 13.15 12.01
C ASN A 87 39.16 12.93 13.51
N GLN A 88 39.41 14.00 14.27
CA GLN A 88 39.57 13.94 15.73
C GLN A 88 38.26 13.55 16.42
N PHE A 89 37.14 14.13 15.99
CA PHE A 89 35.81 13.79 16.51
C PHE A 89 35.49 12.31 16.27
N ALA A 90 35.64 11.82 15.04
CA ALA A 90 35.38 10.44 14.67
C ALA A 90 36.26 9.46 15.47
N SER A 91 37.56 9.76 15.59
CA SER A 91 38.51 8.94 16.36
C SER A 91 38.13 8.87 17.85
N ALA A 92 37.78 10.02 18.45
CA ALA A 92 37.34 10.08 19.84
C ALA A 92 36.00 9.35 20.05
N TYR A 93 35.07 9.47 19.11
CA TYR A 93 33.77 8.82 19.17
C TYR A 93 33.91 7.30 19.11
N ILE A 94 34.64 6.78 18.12
CA ILE A 94 34.90 5.34 17.99
C ILE A 94 35.58 4.79 19.25
N ALA A 95 36.57 5.49 19.79
CA ALA A 95 37.25 5.06 21.01
C ALA A 95 36.30 4.95 22.22
N GLU A 96 35.37 5.89 22.39
CA GLU A 96 34.37 5.84 23.46
C GLU A 96 33.34 4.72 23.23
N ILE A 97 32.87 4.49 21.99
CA ILE A 97 31.96 3.39 21.68
C ILE A 97 32.61 2.03 21.98
N VAL A 98 33.87 1.82 21.56
CA VAL A 98 34.63 0.61 21.89
C VAL A 98 34.85 0.49 23.40
N GLY A 99 35.08 1.60 24.10
CA GLY A 99 35.18 1.63 25.56
C GLY A 99 33.89 1.21 26.25
N LEU A 100 32.74 1.66 25.73
CA LEU A 100 31.41 1.30 26.23
C LEU A 100 31.11 -0.19 26.01
N GLU A 101 31.42 -0.74 24.83
CA GLU A 101 31.27 -2.20 24.55
C GLU A 101 32.00 -3.04 25.61
N ARG A 102 33.28 -2.72 25.86
CA ARG A 102 34.09 -3.46 26.83
C ARG A 102 33.52 -3.40 28.24
N LYS A 103 33.00 -2.23 28.64
CA LYS A 103 32.39 -2.03 29.96
C LYS A 103 31.06 -2.77 30.09
N LEU A 104 30.21 -2.70 29.07
CA LEU A 104 28.92 -3.41 29.02
C LEU A 104 29.14 -4.92 29.12
N ARG A 105 30.15 -5.46 28.41
CA ARG A 105 30.51 -6.88 28.47
C ARG A 105 31.04 -7.31 29.85
N LYS A 106 31.88 -6.48 30.49
CA LYS A 106 32.43 -6.72 31.84
C LYS A 106 31.38 -6.61 32.95
N ASN A 107 30.32 -5.84 32.76
CA ASN A 107 29.23 -5.69 33.74
C ASN A 107 28.21 -6.84 33.68
N SER A 108 28.41 -7.84 32.82
CA SER A 108 27.66 -9.09 32.91
C SER A 108 28.28 -9.96 34.00
N GLU A 109 27.52 -10.25 35.08
CA GLU A 109 27.94 -11.19 36.15
C GLU A 109 28.19 -12.60 35.61
N LYS A 110 27.68 -12.90 34.41
CA LYS A 110 27.80 -14.16 33.73
C LYS A 110 28.98 -14.11 32.75
N THR A 111 30.06 -14.82 33.08
CA THR A 111 31.16 -15.04 32.14
C THR A 111 30.61 -15.66 30.85
N PRO A 112 30.93 -15.13 29.66
CA PRO A 112 30.53 -15.75 28.42
C PRO A 112 31.08 -17.18 28.37
N ALA A 113 30.23 -18.13 27.97
CA ALA A 113 30.63 -19.52 27.88
C ALA A 113 31.76 -19.66 26.84
N PRO A 114 32.84 -20.39 27.16
CA PRO A 114 33.86 -20.71 26.17
C PRO A 114 33.25 -21.59 25.07
N ASP A 115 33.78 -21.52 23.85
CA ASP A 115 33.16 -22.17 22.67
C ASP A 115 32.91 -23.67 22.87
N TRP A 116 33.82 -24.38 23.56
CA TRP A 116 33.69 -25.81 23.83
C TRP A 116 32.47 -26.15 24.70
N ALA A 117 32.02 -25.23 25.56
CA ALA A 117 30.88 -25.44 26.44
C ALA A 117 29.54 -25.42 25.68
N ASN A 118 29.53 -24.95 24.43
CA ASN A 118 28.37 -24.98 23.55
C ASN A 118 28.32 -26.24 22.66
N SER A 119 29.30 -27.14 22.78
CA SER A 119 29.32 -28.40 21.99
C SER A 119 28.30 -29.42 22.51
N ASP A 120 27.86 -30.33 21.63
CA ASP A 120 26.87 -31.37 21.96
C ASP A 120 27.29 -32.27 23.13
N ASN A 121 28.60 -32.43 23.35
CA ASN A 121 29.17 -33.20 24.46
C ASN A 121 28.80 -32.65 25.85
N TYR A 122 28.45 -31.37 25.94
CA TYR A 122 28.06 -30.70 27.19
C TYR A 122 26.61 -30.20 27.16
N ALA A 123 25.86 -30.52 26.09
CA ALA A 123 24.46 -30.14 25.97
C ALA A 123 23.63 -30.90 27.00
N LEU A 124 22.78 -30.17 27.74
CA LEU A 124 21.85 -30.78 28.68
C LEU A 124 20.66 -31.37 27.91
N SER A 125 20.15 -32.52 28.34
CA SER A 125 19.00 -33.17 27.68
C SER A 125 17.76 -32.28 27.59
N ALA A 126 17.53 -31.43 28.60
CA ALA A 126 16.47 -30.44 28.58
C ALA A 126 16.71 -29.33 27.54
N GLU A 127 17.96 -28.93 27.31
CA GLU A 127 18.31 -27.93 26.28
C GLU A 127 18.11 -28.50 24.88
N VAL A 128 18.49 -29.76 24.65
CA VAL A 128 18.26 -30.44 23.37
C VAL A 128 16.76 -30.46 23.05
N ARG A 129 15.93 -30.92 24.01
CA ARG A 129 14.47 -30.94 23.83
C ARG A 129 13.89 -29.54 23.59
N LEU A 130 14.32 -28.54 24.36
CA LEU A 130 13.82 -27.18 24.19
C LEU A 130 14.26 -26.54 22.86
N ARG A 131 15.43 -26.91 22.32
CA ARG A 131 15.85 -26.50 20.96
C ARG A 131 14.96 -27.13 19.90
N GLU A 132 14.59 -28.40 20.04
CA GLU A 132 13.64 -29.06 19.14
C GLU A 132 12.25 -28.42 19.23
N ASP A 133 11.75 -28.15 20.43
CA ASP A 133 10.47 -27.45 20.64
C ASP A 133 10.49 -26.05 20.01
N LEU A 134 11.60 -25.31 20.15
CA LEU A 134 11.79 -24.00 19.54
C LEU A 134 11.79 -24.08 18.02
N LEU A 135 12.49 -25.06 17.44
CA LEU A 135 12.52 -25.27 15.98
C LEU A 135 11.13 -25.58 15.43
N LEU A 136 10.36 -26.42 16.13
CA LEU A 136 8.97 -26.73 15.75
C LEU A 136 8.07 -25.49 15.85
N ALA A 137 8.25 -24.66 16.88
CA ALA A 137 7.51 -23.42 17.04
C ALA A 137 7.87 -22.39 15.95
N GLU A 138 9.15 -22.27 15.58
CA GLU A 138 9.63 -21.41 14.50
C GLU A 138 9.06 -21.83 13.14
N ALA A 139 9.06 -23.14 12.84
CA ALA A 139 8.45 -23.67 11.62
C ALA A 139 6.93 -23.41 11.56
N ALA A 140 6.23 -23.53 12.69
CA ALA A 140 4.81 -23.20 12.78
C ALA A 140 4.55 -21.70 12.56
N LEU A 141 5.42 -20.83 13.09
CA LEU A 141 5.35 -19.39 12.90
C LEU A 141 5.54 -19.00 11.42
N GLU A 142 6.54 -19.59 10.76
CA GLU A 142 6.80 -19.35 9.33
C GLU A 142 5.58 -19.73 8.47
N LYS A 143 5.01 -20.91 8.73
CA LYS A 143 3.79 -21.35 8.04
C LYS A 143 2.62 -20.38 8.27
N ALA A 144 2.35 -20.01 9.52
CA ALA A 144 1.26 -19.11 9.85
C ALA A 144 1.43 -17.72 9.19
N GLN A 145 2.68 -17.24 9.10
CA GLN A 145 2.99 -15.98 8.43
C GLN A 145 2.73 -16.07 6.92
N LYS A 146 3.12 -17.17 6.27
CA LYS A 146 2.82 -17.42 4.86
C LYS A 146 1.32 -17.49 4.59
N ASP A 147 0.58 -18.22 5.43
CA ASP A 147 -0.87 -18.34 5.31
C ASP A 147 -1.57 -16.98 5.48
N LYS A 148 -1.07 -16.14 6.39
CA LYS A 148 -1.55 -14.76 6.58
C LYS A 148 -1.30 -13.90 5.34
N GLU A 149 -0.11 -13.95 4.76
CA GLU A 149 0.22 -13.19 3.56
C GLU A 149 -0.65 -13.61 2.38
N GLN A 150 -0.84 -14.91 2.17
CA GLN A 150 -1.74 -15.43 1.16
C GLN A 150 -3.19 -14.98 1.37
N ALA A 151 -3.69 -15.05 2.60
CA ALA A 151 -5.04 -14.58 2.92
C ALA A 151 -5.18 -13.06 2.69
N ALA A 152 -4.15 -12.27 3.00
CA ALA A 152 -4.14 -10.83 2.76
C ALA A 152 -4.18 -10.51 1.25
N THR A 153 -3.41 -11.24 0.43
CA THR A 153 -3.45 -11.11 -1.04
C THR A 153 -4.84 -11.47 -1.58
N LEU A 154 -5.39 -12.62 -1.18
CA LEU A 154 -6.73 -13.04 -1.62
C LEU A 154 -7.82 -12.05 -1.19
N LEU A 155 -7.69 -11.46 0.01
CA LEU A 155 -8.62 -10.44 0.49
C LEU A 155 -8.53 -9.15 -0.32
N ALA A 156 -7.32 -8.70 -0.64
CA ALA A 156 -7.11 -7.53 -1.50
C ALA A 156 -7.70 -7.78 -2.89
N ASP A 157 -7.42 -8.94 -3.49
CA ASP A 157 -7.96 -9.34 -4.79
C ASP A 157 -9.50 -9.39 -4.78
N ALA A 158 -10.10 -10.04 -3.78
CA ALA A 158 -11.56 -10.09 -3.64
C ALA A 158 -12.18 -8.69 -3.49
N GLY A 159 -11.45 -7.75 -2.88
CA GLY A 159 -11.89 -6.37 -2.66
C GLY A 159 -11.72 -5.44 -3.86
N GLN A 160 -10.91 -5.81 -4.85
CA GLN A 160 -10.45 -4.93 -5.95
C GLN A 160 -11.58 -4.35 -6.80
N ILE A 161 -12.73 -5.03 -6.92
CA ILE A 161 -13.88 -4.50 -7.67
C ILE A 161 -14.39 -3.18 -7.05
N ARG A 162 -14.19 -2.97 -5.74
CA ARG A 162 -14.56 -1.71 -5.06
C ARG A 162 -13.73 -0.52 -5.53
N ASP A 163 -12.58 -0.74 -6.14
CA ASP A 163 -11.71 0.33 -6.66
C ASP A 163 -12.45 1.13 -7.75
N LEU A 164 -13.40 0.51 -8.47
CA LEU A 164 -14.32 1.20 -9.39
C LEU A 164 -15.08 2.37 -8.74
N LEU A 165 -15.29 2.33 -7.42
CA LEU A 165 -16.04 3.35 -6.71
C LEU A 165 -15.22 4.62 -6.47
N PHE A 166 -13.88 4.54 -6.35
CA PHE A 166 -13.10 5.67 -5.84
C PHE A 166 -11.73 5.87 -6.50
N GLU A 167 -11.21 4.93 -7.28
CA GLU A 167 -9.89 5.04 -7.89
C GLU A 167 -9.86 5.92 -9.14
N THR A 168 -8.64 6.28 -9.58
CA THR A 168 -8.35 7.01 -10.83
C THR A 168 -7.03 6.53 -11.43
N GLY A 169 -6.82 6.72 -12.75
CA GLY A 169 -5.60 6.28 -13.46
C GLY A 169 -5.44 4.76 -13.49
N LYS A 170 -4.19 4.27 -13.44
CA LYS A 170 -3.86 2.83 -13.57
C LYS A 170 -4.62 1.90 -12.59
N PRO A 171 -4.83 2.26 -11.30
CA PRO A 171 -5.69 1.46 -10.42
C PRO A 171 -7.14 1.34 -10.91
N LEU A 172 -7.72 2.42 -11.46
CA LEU A 172 -9.06 2.40 -12.03
C LEU A 172 -9.13 1.53 -13.29
N GLU A 173 -8.13 1.64 -14.17
CA GLU A 173 -8.00 0.81 -15.38
C GLU A 173 -7.99 -0.69 -15.00
N ALA A 174 -7.19 -1.07 -14.00
CA ALA A 174 -7.13 -2.45 -13.50
C ALA A 174 -8.47 -2.95 -12.96
N ALA A 175 -9.21 -2.08 -12.24
CA ALA A 175 -10.53 -2.41 -11.71
C ALA A 175 -11.58 -2.58 -12.82
N ILE A 176 -11.52 -1.75 -13.86
CA ILE A 176 -12.37 -1.86 -15.06
C ILE A 176 -12.12 -3.18 -15.77
N LEU A 177 -10.86 -3.54 -16.03
CA LEU A 177 -10.52 -4.81 -16.67
C LEU A 177 -11.02 -6.01 -15.88
N LYS A 178 -10.84 -6.00 -14.55
CA LYS A 178 -11.36 -7.06 -13.70
C LYS A 178 -12.87 -7.19 -13.79
N ALA A 179 -13.59 -6.08 -13.79
CA ALA A 179 -15.04 -6.10 -13.96
C ALA A 179 -15.47 -6.61 -15.34
N LEU A 180 -14.76 -6.21 -16.41
CA LEU A 180 -15.03 -6.71 -17.77
C LEU A 180 -14.81 -8.23 -17.87
N ILE A 181 -13.77 -8.76 -17.23
CA ILE A 181 -13.52 -10.21 -17.15
C ILE A 181 -14.66 -10.92 -16.41
N VAL A 182 -15.13 -10.35 -15.29
CA VAL A 182 -16.29 -10.87 -14.54
C VAL A 182 -17.57 -10.86 -15.40
N LEU A 183 -17.72 -9.89 -16.30
CA LEU A 183 -18.82 -9.82 -17.27
C LEU A 183 -18.67 -10.84 -18.43
N GLY A 184 -17.55 -11.56 -18.50
CA GLY A 184 -17.27 -12.57 -19.52
C GLY A 184 -16.65 -12.02 -20.80
N PHE A 185 -16.01 -10.85 -20.75
CA PHE A 185 -15.12 -10.40 -21.81
C PHE A 185 -13.72 -10.99 -21.64
N ASP A 186 -13.01 -11.21 -22.75
CA ASP A 186 -11.55 -11.23 -22.73
C ASP A 186 -11.08 -9.77 -22.74
N ALA A 187 -10.39 -9.33 -21.69
CA ALA A 187 -10.06 -7.92 -21.49
C ALA A 187 -8.61 -7.74 -21.02
N SER A 188 -7.88 -6.84 -21.68
CA SER A 188 -6.49 -6.50 -21.33
C SER A 188 -6.17 -5.04 -21.67
N ASN A 189 -5.13 -4.50 -21.05
CA ASN A 189 -4.50 -3.28 -21.57
C ASN A 189 -3.73 -3.62 -22.85
N TYR A 190 -3.58 -2.66 -23.74
CA TYR A 190 -2.73 -2.80 -24.93
C TYR A 190 -1.70 -1.69 -24.98
N GLU A 191 -0.43 -2.05 -25.20
CA GLU A 191 0.67 -1.11 -25.32
C GLU A 191 1.66 -1.64 -26.37
N ASP A 192 1.98 -0.81 -27.36
CA ASP A 192 3.07 -1.02 -28.32
C ASP A 192 3.92 0.25 -28.48
N GLU A 193 4.89 0.25 -29.40
CA GLU A 193 5.79 1.39 -29.64
C GLU A 193 5.06 2.68 -30.10
N SER A 194 3.81 2.56 -30.53
CA SER A 194 3.03 3.61 -31.19
C SER A 194 1.68 3.93 -30.51
N SER A 195 1.11 3.00 -29.75
CA SER A 195 -0.26 3.05 -29.24
C SER A 195 -0.36 2.52 -27.81
N GLU A 196 -1.12 3.20 -26.96
CA GLU A 196 -1.49 2.76 -25.61
C GLU A 196 -3.00 2.88 -25.43
N PHE A 197 -3.66 1.77 -25.09
CA PHE A 197 -5.10 1.71 -24.85
C PHE A 197 -5.38 1.17 -23.44
N ASP A 198 -6.17 1.94 -22.67
CA ASP A 198 -6.53 1.60 -21.29
C ASP A 198 -7.24 0.24 -21.19
N ALA A 199 -8.15 -0.06 -22.12
CA ALA A 199 -8.81 -1.37 -22.18
C ALA A 199 -9.16 -1.77 -23.62
N VAL A 200 -8.69 -2.94 -24.03
CA VAL A 200 -9.16 -3.65 -25.22
C VAL A 200 -9.92 -4.86 -24.73
N PHE A 201 -11.18 -5.00 -25.13
CA PHE A 201 -12.01 -6.10 -24.65
C PHE A 201 -12.97 -6.64 -25.70
N GLU A 202 -13.10 -7.96 -25.72
CA GLU A 202 -13.89 -8.67 -26.72
C GLU A 202 -14.70 -9.81 -26.13
N SER A 203 -15.78 -10.12 -26.82
CA SER A 203 -16.70 -11.19 -26.48
C SER A 203 -17.33 -11.72 -27.78
N PRO A 204 -18.04 -12.86 -27.75
CA PRO A 204 -18.74 -13.36 -28.93
C PRO A 204 -19.72 -12.34 -29.54
N GLU A 205 -20.20 -11.39 -28.75
CA GLU A 205 -21.12 -10.35 -29.17
C GLU A 205 -20.42 -9.16 -29.89
N GLY A 206 -19.13 -8.93 -29.65
CA GLY A 206 -18.39 -7.83 -30.26
C GLY A 206 -17.10 -7.42 -29.55
N ARG A 207 -16.33 -6.56 -30.23
CA ARG A 207 -15.05 -5.99 -29.77
C ARG A 207 -15.19 -4.50 -29.47
N LEU A 208 -14.61 -4.08 -28.35
CA LEU A 208 -14.71 -2.72 -27.83
C LEU A 208 -13.34 -2.19 -27.39
N LEU A 209 -13.25 -0.87 -27.35
CA LEU A 209 -12.12 -0.12 -26.83
C LEU A 209 -12.60 0.78 -25.70
N GLY A 210 -11.92 0.76 -24.56
CA GLY A 210 -12.24 1.51 -23.37
C GLY A 210 -11.21 2.59 -23.06
N GLU A 211 -11.68 3.75 -22.61
CA GLU A 211 -10.86 4.80 -21.98
C GLU A 211 -11.41 5.05 -20.57
N ALA A 212 -10.52 5.23 -19.59
CA ALA A 212 -10.90 5.45 -18.20
C ALA A 212 -10.60 6.90 -17.75
N GLU A 213 -11.56 7.54 -17.08
CA GLU A 213 -11.33 8.84 -16.44
C GLU A 213 -11.94 8.92 -15.05
N GLY A 214 -11.09 9.16 -14.04
CA GLY A 214 -11.52 9.48 -12.68
C GLY A 214 -11.35 10.97 -12.35
N ARG A 215 -12.36 11.58 -11.72
CA ARG A 215 -12.34 12.99 -11.31
C ARG A 215 -12.85 13.15 -9.88
N ASP A 216 -12.15 13.97 -9.09
CA ASP A 216 -12.45 14.16 -7.67
C ASP A 216 -13.80 14.86 -7.41
N ASN A 217 -14.03 16.02 -8.05
CA ASN A 217 -15.14 16.92 -7.70
C ASN A 217 -15.84 17.53 -8.93
N LYS A 218 -15.75 16.87 -10.09
CA LYS A 218 -16.33 17.40 -11.33
C LYS A 218 -16.77 16.30 -12.28
N PRO A 219 -17.76 16.56 -13.15
CA PRO A 219 -18.15 15.64 -14.20
C PRO A 219 -17.02 15.42 -15.22
N ILE A 220 -17.10 14.29 -15.91
CA ILE A 220 -16.23 13.94 -17.03
C ILE A 220 -16.50 14.86 -18.22
N ALA A 221 -15.43 15.43 -18.76
CA ALA A 221 -15.46 16.41 -19.84
C ALA A 221 -15.09 15.79 -21.20
N ILE A 222 -15.34 16.52 -22.28
CA ILE A 222 -15.26 16.00 -23.66
C ILE A 222 -13.86 15.52 -24.08
N GLY A 223 -12.80 15.96 -23.40
CA GLY A 223 -11.41 15.75 -23.82
C GLY A 223 -11.08 14.28 -24.07
N LYS A 224 -11.54 13.38 -23.20
CA LYS A 224 -11.30 11.94 -23.31
C LYS A 224 -12.06 11.27 -24.45
N LEU A 225 -13.23 11.78 -24.85
CA LEU A 225 -13.92 11.27 -26.05
C LEU A 225 -13.10 11.48 -27.32
N ARG A 226 -12.37 12.60 -27.41
CA ARG A 226 -11.50 12.86 -28.55
C ARG A 226 -10.31 11.91 -28.57
N GLN A 227 -9.70 11.66 -27.41
CA GLN A 227 -8.60 10.69 -27.27
C GLN A 227 -9.07 9.29 -27.68
N LEU A 228 -10.18 8.82 -27.09
CA LEU A 228 -10.78 7.53 -27.43
C LEU A 228 -11.09 7.40 -28.93
N SER A 229 -11.59 8.47 -29.56
CA SER A 229 -11.83 8.47 -31.00
C SER A 229 -10.55 8.31 -31.81
N THR A 230 -9.45 8.95 -31.42
CA THR A 230 -8.16 8.76 -32.07
C THR A 230 -7.70 7.31 -31.91
N ASN A 231 -7.77 6.78 -30.69
CA ASN A 231 -7.37 5.41 -30.36
C ASN A 231 -8.14 4.37 -31.21
N ILE A 232 -9.45 4.58 -31.45
CA ILE A 232 -10.23 3.68 -32.33
C ILE A 232 -9.71 3.68 -33.78
N HIS A 233 -9.27 4.84 -34.29
CA HIS A 233 -8.71 4.92 -35.65
C HIS A 233 -7.30 4.31 -35.72
N GLU A 234 -6.49 4.50 -34.68
CA GLU A 234 -5.17 3.87 -34.55
C GLU A 234 -5.30 2.34 -34.49
N ASP A 235 -6.22 1.85 -33.67
CA ASP A 235 -6.54 0.43 -33.54
C ASP A 235 -7.01 -0.18 -34.88
N LEU A 236 -7.86 0.51 -35.64
CA LEU A 236 -8.27 0.08 -36.99
C LEU A 236 -7.13 0.07 -38.00
N GLY A 237 -6.08 0.87 -37.77
CA GLY A 237 -4.90 0.93 -38.64
C GLY A 237 -4.00 -0.31 -38.56
N ARG A 238 -4.24 -1.20 -37.58
CA ARG A 238 -3.44 -2.40 -37.36
C ARG A 238 -3.80 -3.52 -38.33
N GLU A 239 -2.82 -4.34 -38.71
CA GLU A 239 -2.99 -5.42 -39.69
C GLU A 239 -3.93 -6.54 -39.21
N ASP A 240 -4.06 -6.74 -37.89
CA ASP A 240 -4.87 -7.77 -37.26
C ASP A 240 -6.33 -7.35 -37.00
N VAL A 241 -6.69 -6.09 -37.30
CA VAL A 241 -8.02 -5.52 -37.03
C VAL A 241 -8.76 -5.23 -38.34
N PHE A 242 -9.89 -5.91 -38.56
CA PHE A 242 -10.65 -5.82 -39.81
C PHE A 242 -11.90 -4.94 -39.73
N ALA A 243 -12.30 -4.52 -38.53
CA ALA A 243 -13.46 -3.67 -38.30
C ALA A 243 -13.21 -2.77 -37.07
N PRO A 244 -13.77 -1.54 -37.05
CA PRO A 244 -13.57 -0.63 -35.94
C PRO A 244 -14.21 -1.19 -34.66
N ALA A 245 -13.47 -1.13 -33.55
CA ALA A 245 -14.01 -1.40 -32.24
C ALA A 245 -15.01 -0.31 -31.83
N LYS A 246 -16.00 -0.69 -31.03
CA LYS A 246 -16.88 0.30 -30.40
C LYS A 246 -16.18 0.96 -29.21
N GLY A 247 -16.18 2.29 -29.16
CA GLY A 247 -15.64 3.05 -28.04
C GLY A 247 -16.55 3.06 -26.81
N ILE A 248 -15.97 2.89 -25.62
CA ILE A 248 -16.60 3.09 -24.32
C ILE A 248 -15.75 4.04 -23.47
N LEU A 249 -16.36 5.07 -22.89
CA LEU A 249 -15.74 5.93 -21.89
C LEU A 249 -16.25 5.56 -20.50
N PHE A 250 -15.35 5.10 -19.64
CA PHE A 250 -15.63 4.81 -18.25
C PHE A 250 -15.36 6.04 -17.38
N GLY A 251 -16.40 6.52 -16.71
CA GLY A 251 -16.35 7.73 -15.88
C GLY A 251 -16.50 7.43 -14.40
N ASN A 252 -15.49 7.75 -13.60
CA ASN A 252 -15.57 7.80 -12.14
C ASN A 252 -15.55 9.27 -11.67
N ALA A 253 -16.64 9.99 -11.94
CA ALA A 253 -16.81 11.36 -11.46
C ALA A 253 -17.19 11.39 -9.98
N PHE A 254 -16.86 12.47 -9.30
CA PHE A 254 -17.15 12.68 -7.88
C PHE A 254 -16.67 11.50 -7.00
N ARG A 255 -15.48 10.95 -7.33
CA ARG A 255 -15.04 9.62 -6.84
C ARG A 255 -14.89 9.51 -5.32
N LEU A 256 -14.70 10.65 -4.63
CA LEU A 256 -14.56 10.70 -3.17
C LEU A 256 -15.89 11.05 -2.46
N THR A 257 -16.94 11.33 -3.22
CA THR A 257 -18.30 11.52 -2.72
C THR A 257 -19.00 10.17 -2.65
N ASN A 258 -19.83 9.96 -1.63
CA ASN A 258 -20.65 8.77 -1.50
C ASN A 258 -21.49 8.57 -2.78
N PRO A 259 -21.55 7.37 -3.38
CA PRO A 259 -22.35 7.09 -4.58
C PRO A 259 -23.77 7.67 -4.57
N ASP A 260 -24.47 7.63 -3.44
CA ASP A 260 -25.86 8.11 -3.32
C ASP A 260 -25.99 9.64 -3.36
N GLU A 261 -24.88 10.35 -3.17
CA GLU A 261 -24.79 11.82 -3.12
C GLU A 261 -24.10 12.40 -4.36
N ARG A 262 -23.76 11.58 -5.37
CA ARG A 262 -23.05 12.04 -6.56
C ARG A 262 -23.97 12.78 -7.52
N ASP A 263 -23.45 13.90 -8.03
CA ASP A 263 -24.04 14.59 -9.18
C ASP A 263 -23.77 13.82 -10.49
N ASP A 264 -24.35 14.30 -11.59
CA ASP A 264 -24.26 13.69 -12.91
C ASP A 264 -22.79 13.50 -13.36
N SER A 265 -22.45 12.26 -13.75
CA SER A 265 -21.06 11.87 -14.01
C SER A 265 -20.51 12.44 -15.30
N PHE A 266 -21.36 12.79 -16.27
CA PHE A 266 -20.95 13.30 -17.57
C PHE A 266 -21.61 14.64 -17.87
N THR A 267 -20.87 15.57 -18.46
CA THR A 267 -21.46 16.84 -18.93
C THR A 267 -22.43 16.62 -20.10
N ASP A 268 -23.45 17.46 -20.25
CA ASP A 268 -24.41 17.39 -21.39
C ASP A 268 -23.74 17.40 -22.76
N LYS A 269 -22.64 18.17 -22.89
CA LYS A 269 -21.81 18.20 -24.10
C LYS A 269 -21.17 16.85 -24.38
N CYS A 270 -20.69 16.17 -23.34
CA CYS A 270 -20.12 14.83 -23.43
C CYS A 270 -21.19 13.82 -23.88
N LYS A 271 -22.38 13.85 -23.25
CA LYS A 271 -23.52 12.98 -23.61
C LYS A 271 -23.95 13.15 -25.07
N THR A 272 -24.11 14.40 -25.52
CA THR A 272 -24.50 14.72 -26.90
C THR A 272 -23.46 14.23 -27.92
N LEU A 273 -22.17 14.46 -27.63
CA LEU A 273 -21.09 14.07 -28.53
C LEU A 273 -20.94 12.54 -28.60
N ALA A 274 -21.06 11.84 -27.48
CA ALA A 274 -20.97 10.38 -27.43
C ALA A 274 -22.02 9.71 -28.34
N ILE A 275 -23.25 10.21 -28.34
CA ILE A 275 -24.32 9.73 -29.24
C ILE A 275 -23.91 9.93 -30.71
N SER A 276 -23.41 11.13 -31.06
CA SER A 276 -23.02 11.44 -32.45
C SER A 276 -21.86 10.58 -32.96
N MET A 277 -20.99 10.13 -32.06
CA MET A 277 -19.80 9.31 -32.35
C MET A 277 -20.04 7.81 -32.15
N SER A 278 -21.26 7.40 -31.78
CA SER A 278 -21.60 6.01 -31.42
C SER A 278 -20.72 5.43 -30.30
N ILE A 279 -20.33 6.27 -29.33
CA ILE A 279 -19.55 5.89 -28.15
C ILE A 279 -20.50 5.66 -26.97
N GLY A 280 -20.26 4.61 -26.18
CA GLY A 280 -20.94 4.39 -24.91
C GLY A 280 -20.29 5.15 -23.76
N LEU A 281 -21.09 5.66 -22.84
CA LEU A 281 -20.66 6.31 -21.59
C LEU A 281 -21.12 5.44 -20.43
N VAL A 282 -20.18 4.91 -19.65
CA VAL A 282 -20.47 4.01 -18.54
C VAL A 282 -19.96 4.65 -17.26
N THR A 283 -20.83 4.83 -16.26
CA THR A 283 -20.34 5.19 -14.92
C THR A 283 -19.70 3.97 -14.28
N THR A 284 -18.60 4.17 -13.56
CA THR A 284 -17.95 3.05 -12.86
C THR A 284 -18.80 2.50 -11.73
N LEU A 285 -19.76 3.27 -11.23
CA LEU A 285 -20.79 2.81 -10.29
C LEU A 285 -21.74 1.79 -10.93
N GLU A 286 -22.24 2.05 -12.14
CA GLU A 286 -23.07 1.11 -12.87
C GLU A 286 -22.30 -0.19 -13.18
N LEU A 287 -21.03 -0.06 -13.59
CA LEU A 287 -20.16 -1.21 -13.80
C LEU A 287 -19.90 -2.00 -12.50
N PHE A 288 -19.68 -1.30 -11.39
CA PHE A 288 -19.51 -1.92 -10.07
C PHE A 288 -20.73 -2.75 -9.68
N ARG A 289 -21.95 -2.21 -9.86
CA ARG A 289 -23.20 -2.87 -9.48
C ARG A 289 -23.35 -4.23 -10.15
N VAL A 290 -23.11 -4.28 -11.47
CA VAL A 290 -23.24 -5.54 -12.23
C VAL A 290 -22.10 -6.51 -11.94
N ALA A 291 -20.86 -6.02 -11.80
CA ALA A 291 -19.71 -6.85 -11.46
C ALA A 291 -19.84 -7.44 -10.05
N GLN A 292 -20.33 -6.68 -9.08
CA GLN A 292 -20.59 -7.15 -7.72
C GLN A 292 -21.56 -8.32 -7.69
N TYR A 293 -22.68 -8.21 -8.43
CA TYR A 293 -23.67 -9.29 -8.55
C TYR A 293 -23.06 -10.54 -9.18
N LEU A 294 -22.38 -10.40 -10.33
CA LEU A 294 -21.78 -11.52 -11.07
C LEU A 294 -20.61 -12.19 -10.34
N THR A 295 -19.92 -11.47 -9.45
CA THR A 295 -18.87 -12.07 -8.59
C THR A 295 -19.46 -13.03 -7.57
N SER A 296 -20.72 -12.81 -7.16
CA SER A 296 -21.41 -13.65 -6.17
C SER A 296 -22.36 -14.67 -6.79
N ASN A 297 -22.73 -14.48 -8.06
CA ASN A 297 -23.72 -15.28 -8.76
C ASN A 297 -23.23 -15.61 -10.18
N GLU A 298 -23.05 -16.90 -10.48
CA GLU A 298 -22.75 -17.35 -11.85
C GLU A 298 -24.02 -17.25 -12.72
N ASP A 299 -24.24 -16.08 -13.32
CA ASP A 299 -25.41 -15.79 -14.16
C ASP A 299 -24.98 -15.39 -15.58
N ASN A 300 -24.74 -16.40 -16.42
CA ASN A 300 -24.26 -16.22 -17.79
C ASN A 300 -25.26 -15.47 -18.70
N GLU A 301 -26.57 -15.62 -18.45
CA GLU A 301 -27.61 -14.93 -19.22
C GLU A 301 -27.66 -13.45 -18.87
N PHE A 302 -27.54 -13.10 -17.59
CA PHE A 302 -27.41 -11.71 -17.17
C PHE A 302 -26.11 -11.08 -17.69
N ALA A 303 -24.98 -11.78 -17.56
CA ALA A 303 -23.69 -11.33 -18.09
C ALA A 303 -23.78 -11.03 -19.59
N LYS A 304 -24.39 -11.94 -20.37
CA LYS A 304 -24.64 -11.75 -21.80
C LYS A 304 -25.45 -10.49 -22.09
N LYS A 305 -26.55 -10.26 -21.38
CA LYS A 305 -27.36 -9.03 -21.54
C LYS A 305 -26.56 -7.77 -21.24
N CYS A 306 -25.70 -7.80 -20.22
CA CYS A 306 -24.78 -6.70 -19.93
C CYS A 306 -23.81 -6.44 -21.08
N ARG A 307 -23.21 -7.48 -21.67
CA ARG A 307 -22.32 -7.36 -22.83
C ARG A 307 -23.04 -6.80 -24.06
N GLU A 308 -24.22 -7.33 -24.38
CA GLU A 308 -25.06 -6.84 -25.48
C GLU A 308 -25.43 -5.36 -25.29
N THR A 309 -25.71 -4.94 -24.04
CA THR A 309 -26.00 -3.55 -23.72
C THR A 309 -24.81 -2.63 -24.02
N LEU A 310 -23.59 -3.02 -23.61
CA LEU A 310 -22.37 -2.27 -23.93
C LEU A 310 -22.15 -2.15 -25.44
N ILE A 311 -22.42 -3.20 -26.20
CA ILE A 311 -22.19 -3.23 -27.64
C ILE A 311 -23.24 -2.43 -28.41
N THR A 312 -24.49 -2.39 -27.95
CA THR A 312 -25.59 -1.78 -28.72
C THR A 312 -25.88 -0.32 -28.35
N VAL A 313 -25.71 0.07 -27.08
CA VAL A 313 -26.13 1.40 -26.60
C VAL A 313 -25.07 2.48 -26.83
N SER A 314 -25.45 3.58 -27.46
CA SER A 314 -24.60 4.78 -27.62
C SER A 314 -25.09 5.89 -26.71
N GLY A 315 -24.19 6.72 -26.19
CA GLY A 315 -24.49 7.66 -25.11
C GLY A 315 -24.46 6.96 -23.75
N GLU A 316 -25.28 7.43 -22.81
CA GLU A 316 -25.28 6.90 -21.45
C GLU A 316 -25.81 5.45 -21.40
N VAL A 317 -24.94 4.55 -20.93
CA VAL A 317 -25.21 3.12 -20.83
C VAL A 317 -25.71 2.82 -19.43
N VAL A 318 -26.95 2.33 -19.35
CA VAL A 318 -27.56 1.84 -18.12
C VAL A 318 -27.69 0.34 -18.24
N PHE A 319 -27.11 -0.41 -17.31
CA PHE A 319 -27.18 -1.87 -17.36
C PHE A 319 -28.55 -2.39 -16.91
N PRO A 320 -28.92 -3.63 -17.29
CA PRO A 320 -30.11 -4.28 -16.75
C PRO A 320 -30.09 -4.33 -15.21
N ASN A 321 -31.29 -4.29 -14.61
CA ASN A 321 -31.45 -4.48 -13.17
C ASN A 321 -31.00 -5.88 -12.74
N THR A 322 -30.26 -5.95 -11.65
CA THR A 322 -29.82 -7.24 -11.11
C THR A 322 -31.07 -8.03 -10.65
N PRO A 323 -31.11 -9.35 -10.85
CA PRO A 323 -32.25 -10.16 -10.43
C PRO A 323 -32.67 -9.97 -8.96
N ASP A 324 -31.73 -9.70 -8.06
CA ASP A 324 -32.02 -9.43 -6.64
C ASP A 324 -32.78 -8.11 -6.43
N THR A 325 -32.46 -7.05 -7.17
CA THR A 325 -33.18 -5.76 -7.11
C THR A 325 -34.51 -5.78 -7.86
N ALA A 326 -34.66 -6.65 -8.86
CA ALA A 326 -35.93 -6.89 -9.54
C ALA A 326 -36.96 -7.55 -8.62
N ASN A 327 -36.55 -8.45 -7.73
CA ASN A 327 -37.44 -9.08 -6.76
C ASN A 327 -37.88 -8.13 -5.63
N GLU A 328 -37.02 -7.21 -5.17
CA GLU A 328 -37.40 -6.19 -4.18
C GLU A 328 -38.40 -5.16 -4.73
N SER A 329 -38.25 -4.76 -6.00
CA SER A 329 -39.20 -3.84 -6.66
C SER A 329 -40.56 -4.48 -6.96
N LEU A 330 -40.60 -5.78 -7.27
CA LEU A 330 -41.85 -6.57 -7.35
C LEU A 330 -42.50 -6.76 -5.98
N ALA A 331 -41.72 -6.93 -4.91
CA ALA A 331 -42.26 -7.02 -3.55
C ALA A 331 -42.87 -5.68 -3.07
N LEU A 332 -42.26 -4.54 -3.40
CA LEU A 332 -42.77 -3.21 -3.04
C LEU A 332 -44.04 -2.82 -3.82
N THR A 333 -44.16 -3.26 -5.08
CA THR A 333 -45.38 -3.06 -5.88
C THR A 333 -46.54 -3.96 -5.42
N GLY A 334 -46.25 -5.20 -4.98
CA GLY A 334 -47.25 -6.12 -4.41
C GLY A 334 -47.84 -5.67 -3.07
N VAL A 335 -47.11 -4.88 -2.27
CA VAL A 335 -47.63 -4.30 -1.02
C VAL A 335 -48.59 -3.12 -1.30
N SER A 336 -48.42 -2.42 -2.44
CA SER A 336 -49.30 -1.30 -2.81
C SER A 336 -50.71 -1.72 -3.27
N GLU A 337 -50.89 -2.95 -3.75
CA GLU A 337 -52.20 -3.49 -4.17
C GLU A 337 -53.02 -4.08 -3.02
N GLN A 338 -52.42 -4.41 -1.87
CA GLN A 338 -53.16 -4.88 -0.68
C GLN A 338 -53.63 -3.75 0.26
N ALA A 339 -53.28 -2.50 -0.02
CA ALA A 339 -53.77 -1.33 0.74
C ALA A 339 -55.02 -0.66 0.14
N LYS A 340 -55.62 -1.26 -0.91
CA LYS A 340 -56.92 -0.88 -1.48
C LYS A 340 -57.83 -2.11 -1.60
N GLY A 341 -58.25 -2.65 -0.47
CA GLY A 341 -59.26 -3.70 -0.38
C GLY A 341 -60.03 -3.60 0.92
#